data_AF-A0A5C5RZR4-F1
#
_entry.id   AF-A0A5C5RZR4-F1
#
_cell.length_a   1.000
_cell.length_b   1.000
_cell.length_c   1.000
_cell.angle_alpha   90.00
_cell.angle_beta   90.00
_cell.angle_gamma   90.00
#
_symmetry.space_group_name_H-M   'P 1'
#
loop_
_entity.id
_entity.type
_entity.pdbx_description
1 polymer ?
#
loop_
_entity_poly.entity_id
_entity_poly.type
_entity_poly.pdbx_seq_one_letter_code
_entity_poly.pdbx_strand_id
1 'polypeptide(L)'
;MTGSSRFSSLVVALVAAGALAGCSSNSGSDAASTPAPTSASTSAPAQSAAAIPTHVPGTYANGDWVVRLAADGTWEEDLRGQVNAYGGTYTVNGDQVLLRDRRGSSETATLQGDELRLPSITLTRR
;
A
#
# COMPACT_ATOMS: atom_id res chain seq x y z
N MET A 1 25.96 -33.56 9.59
CA MET A 1 24.63 -34.02 10.02
C MET A 1 23.61 -33.45 9.06
N THR A 2 23.04 -34.31 8.24
CA THR A 2 21.98 -34.05 7.25
C THR A 2 20.63 -33.88 7.96
N GLY A 3 19.77 -33.00 7.43
CA GLY A 3 18.40 -32.81 7.91
C GLY A 3 17.48 -32.25 6.82
N SER A 4 17.03 -33.12 5.93
CA SER A 4 16.00 -32.85 4.92
C SER A 4 14.62 -33.24 5.47
N SER A 5 13.57 -32.45 5.22
CA SER A 5 12.16 -32.85 5.42
C SER A 5 11.31 -32.10 4.40
N ARG A 6 11.09 -32.69 3.22
CA ARG A 6 9.93 -33.50 2.80
C ARG A 6 8.67 -32.67 2.48
N PHE A 7 8.41 -32.60 1.18
CA PHE A 7 7.20 -32.13 0.50
C PHE A 7 5.93 -32.81 1.02
N SER A 8 4.83 -32.08 1.06
CA SER A 8 3.49 -32.70 0.99
C SER A 8 2.51 -31.75 0.30
N SER A 9 2.29 -32.03 -1.00
CA SER A 9 1.19 -31.50 -1.80
C SER A 9 -0.16 -31.89 -1.19
N LEU A 10 -1.14 -31.00 -1.27
CA LEU A 10 -2.54 -31.43 -1.29
C LEU A 10 -3.31 -30.56 -2.28
N VAL A 11 -3.55 -31.13 -3.45
CA VAL A 11 -4.43 -30.63 -4.50
C VAL A 11 -5.84 -31.13 -4.19
N VAL A 12 -6.82 -30.24 -4.16
CA VAL A 12 -8.25 -30.61 -4.24
C VAL A 12 -8.90 -29.73 -5.30
N ALA A 13 -9.43 -30.38 -6.33
CA ALA A 13 -10.18 -29.78 -7.44
C ALA A 13 -11.47 -30.59 -7.66
N LEU A 14 -12.61 -29.91 -7.87
CA LEU A 14 -13.74 -30.18 -8.80
C LEU A 14 -14.97 -29.38 -8.32
N VAL A 15 -15.52 -28.38 -9.04
CA VAL A 15 -16.39 -28.35 -10.26
C VAL A 15 -17.87 -28.70 -9.99
N ALA A 16 -18.76 -27.74 -10.29
CA ALA A 16 -20.10 -27.89 -10.88
C ALA A 16 -20.57 -26.50 -11.36
N ALA A 17 -20.63 -26.18 -12.67
CA ALA A 17 -21.60 -26.57 -13.71
C ALA A 17 -23.00 -25.92 -13.53
N GLY A 18 -23.29 -24.91 -14.36
CA GLY A 18 -24.62 -24.34 -14.58
C GLY A 18 -24.70 -23.78 -16.02
N ALA A 19 -25.65 -24.29 -16.80
CA ALA A 19 -25.74 -24.15 -18.25
C ALA A 19 -26.92 -23.25 -18.72
N LEU A 20 -26.95 -23.03 -20.05
CA LEU A 20 -28.08 -22.64 -20.95
C LEU A 20 -28.35 -21.12 -21.07
N ALA A 21 -28.64 -20.51 -22.23
CA ALA A 21 -28.87 -20.94 -23.62
C ALA A 21 -28.84 -19.71 -24.56
N GLY A 22 -28.83 -19.94 -25.88
CA GLY A 22 -29.28 -18.98 -26.92
C GLY A 22 -28.22 -18.66 -27.99
N CYS A 23 -28.23 -19.33 -29.16
CA CYS A 23 -28.86 -18.89 -30.44
C CYS A 23 -28.26 -17.54 -30.93
N SER A 24 -27.76 -17.34 -32.15
CA SER A 24 -28.02 -18.00 -33.44
C SER A 24 -27.07 -17.45 -34.53
N SER A 25 -26.95 -18.21 -35.62
CA SER A 25 -26.77 -17.76 -37.03
C SER A 25 -25.42 -17.19 -37.54
N ASN A 26 -24.67 -18.09 -38.18
CA ASN A 26 -24.18 -18.06 -39.58
C ASN A 26 -24.09 -16.71 -40.30
N SER A 27 -22.90 -16.37 -40.84
CA SER A 27 -22.64 -16.14 -42.28
C SER A 27 -21.25 -15.56 -42.54
N GLY A 28 -20.61 -16.03 -43.61
CA GLY A 28 -19.91 -15.14 -44.55
C GLY A 28 -18.41 -14.95 -44.36
N SER A 29 -17.68 -15.38 -45.38
CA SER A 29 -16.25 -15.29 -45.58
C SER A 29 -15.73 -13.86 -45.85
N ASP A 30 -14.40 -13.77 -45.76
CA ASP A 30 -13.47 -12.89 -46.47
C ASP A 30 -13.07 -11.51 -45.87
N ALA A 31 -11.77 -11.49 -45.57
CA ALA A 31 -10.78 -10.44 -45.84
C ALA A 31 -10.65 -9.21 -44.91
N ALA A 32 -9.36 -8.86 -44.76
CA ALA A 32 -8.77 -7.57 -44.41
C ALA A 32 -8.38 -7.31 -42.94
N SER A 33 -7.05 -7.25 -42.76
CA SER A 33 -6.28 -6.78 -41.62
C SER A 33 -6.83 -5.49 -40.97
N THR A 34 -6.85 -5.44 -39.64
CA THR A 34 -6.89 -4.19 -38.85
C THR A 34 -6.42 -4.48 -37.40
N PRO A 35 -5.95 -3.49 -36.62
CA PRO A 35 -4.71 -3.57 -35.86
C PRO A 35 -4.92 -4.00 -34.41
N ALA A 36 -3.81 -4.39 -33.77
CA ALA A 36 -3.72 -4.80 -32.37
C ALA A 36 -4.35 -3.79 -31.39
N PRO A 37 -4.97 -4.25 -30.29
CA PRO A 37 -5.44 -3.36 -29.23
C PRO A 37 -4.25 -2.73 -28.50
N THR A 38 -4.03 -1.45 -28.74
CA THR A 38 -3.13 -0.62 -27.92
C THR A 38 -3.73 -0.52 -26.52
N SER A 39 -3.18 -1.27 -25.58
CA SER A 39 -3.42 -1.06 -24.15
C SER A 39 -2.83 0.29 -23.77
N ALA A 40 -3.65 1.32 -23.73
CA ALA A 40 -3.28 2.60 -23.15
C ALA A 40 -3.20 2.41 -21.63
N SER A 41 -2.03 1.97 -21.14
CA SER A 41 -1.65 2.14 -19.75
C SER A 41 -1.62 3.64 -19.47
N THR A 42 -2.72 4.15 -18.94
CA THR A 42 -2.79 5.49 -18.35
C THR A 42 -1.81 5.47 -17.19
N SER A 43 -0.58 5.90 -17.47
CA SER A 43 0.43 6.13 -16.45
C SER A 43 -0.08 7.28 -15.60
N ALA A 44 -0.55 6.96 -14.39
CA ALA A 44 -0.86 7.96 -13.39
C ALA A 44 0.37 8.90 -13.29
N PRO A 45 0.19 10.22 -13.29
CA PRO A 45 1.32 11.12 -13.16
C PRO A 45 2.05 10.76 -11.87
N ALA A 46 3.34 10.47 -11.98
CA ALA A 46 4.22 10.35 -10.83
C ALA A 46 4.19 11.72 -10.14
N GLN A 47 3.32 11.87 -9.14
CA GLN A 47 3.30 13.04 -8.28
C GLN A 47 4.70 13.14 -7.71
N SER A 48 5.45 14.13 -8.18
CA SER A 48 6.73 14.48 -7.58
C SER A 48 6.46 14.67 -6.10
N ALA A 49 7.15 13.88 -5.26
CA ALA A 49 7.02 13.99 -3.81
C ALA A 49 7.24 15.45 -3.45
N ALA A 50 6.18 16.11 -2.96
CA ALA A 50 6.28 17.49 -2.52
C ALA A 50 7.37 17.55 -1.45
N ALA A 51 8.21 18.58 -1.51
CA ALA A 51 9.26 18.78 -0.50
C ALA A 51 8.60 18.79 0.88
N ILE A 52 9.07 17.90 1.76
CA ILE A 52 8.52 17.77 3.11
C ILE A 52 8.95 19.01 3.91
N PRO A 53 8.02 19.72 4.58
CA PRO A 53 8.39 20.86 5.39
C PRO A 53 9.38 20.45 6.49
N THR A 54 10.41 21.26 6.73
CA THR A 54 11.50 20.94 7.69
C THR A 54 11.02 20.73 9.13
N HIS A 55 9.82 21.19 9.47
CA HIS A 55 9.20 21.01 10.79
C HIS A 55 8.47 19.67 10.96
N VAL A 56 8.29 18.87 9.91
CA VAL A 56 7.59 17.58 9.99
C VAL A 56 8.52 16.43 10.40
N PRO A 57 9.74 16.29 9.82
CA PRO A 57 10.67 15.26 10.23
C PRO A 57 11.00 15.35 11.71
N GLY A 58 10.89 14.24 12.43
CA GLY A 58 11.00 14.23 13.88
C GLY A 58 10.59 12.91 14.51
N THR A 59 10.78 12.83 15.82
CA THR A 59 10.32 11.70 16.63
C THR A 59 9.12 12.15 17.44
N TYR A 60 8.01 11.45 17.30
CA TYR A 60 6.76 11.68 18.03
C TYR A 60 6.49 10.47 18.91
N ALA A 61 6.15 10.66 20.17
CA ALA A 61 5.99 9.55 21.09
C ALA A 61 4.90 9.78 22.14
N ASN A 62 4.32 8.67 22.60
CA ASN A 62 3.43 8.61 23.75
C ASN A 62 3.65 7.27 24.47
N GLY A 63 4.34 7.30 25.60
CA GLY A 63 4.76 6.08 26.31
C GLY A 63 5.57 5.16 25.41
N ASP A 64 5.05 3.95 25.19
CA ASP A 64 5.69 2.87 24.41
C ASP A 64 5.36 2.91 22.90
N TRP A 65 4.66 3.95 22.44
CA TRP A 65 4.41 4.19 21.01
C TRP A 65 5.31 5.31 20.52
N VAL A 66 6.16 5.03 19.53
CA VAL A 66 7.06 6.00 18.91
C VAL A 66 6.89 5.96 17.40
N VAL A 67 6.67 7.11 16.77
CA VAL A 67 6.69 7.28 15.31
C VAL A 67 7.83 8.22 14.94
N ARG A 68 8.68 7.80 14.01
CA ARG A 68 9.77 8.62 13.47
C ARG A 68 9.46 8.94 12.03
N LEU A 69 9.41 10.23 11.71
CA LEU A 69 9.29 10.75 10.35
C LEU A 69 10.68 11.21 9.90
N ALA A 70 11.26 10.56 8.89
CA ALA A 70 12.56 10.92 8.35
C ALA A 70 12.43 11.97 7.24
N ALA A 71 13.47 12.78 7.02
CA ALA A 71 13.44 13.85 6.01
C ALA A 71 13.37 13.34 4.56
N ASP A 72 13.65 12.06 4.34
CA ASP A 72 13.58 11.40 3.02
C ASP A 72 12.17 10.90 2.65
N GLY A 73 11.17 11.13 3.51
CA GLY A 73 9.80 10.67 3.28
C GLY A 73 9.54 9.24 3.74
N THR A 74 10.44 8.64 4.51
CA THR A 74 10.20 7.35 5.18
C THR A 74 9.75 7.54 6.62
N TRP A 75 8.99 6.56 7.13
CA TRP A 75 8.62 6.53 8.55
C TRP A 75 8.78 5.14 9.13
N GLU A 76 9.06 5.10 10.43
CA GLU A 76 9.16 3.87 11.22
C GLU A 76 8.39 4.06 12.52
N GLU A 77 7.81 2.97 13.02
CA GLU A 77 7.06 2.94 14.27
C GLU A 77 7.61 1.85 15.20
N ASP A 78 7.84 2.23 16.45
CA ASP A 78 7.98 1.29 17.55
C ASP A 78 6.67 1.19 18.29
N LEU A 79 6.22 -0.05 18.50
CA LEU A 79 4.98 -0.31 19.20
C LEU A 79 5.23 -1.28 20.35
N ARG A 80 4.99 -0.82 21.58
CA ARG A 80 5.08 -1.65 22.80
C ARG A 80 6.44 -2.34 22.95
N GLY A 81 7.51 -1.60 22.65
CA GLY A 81 8.90 -2.09 22.72
C GLY A 81 9.34 -2.95 21.53
N GLN A 82 8.46 -3.25 20.56
CA GLN A 82 8.87 -3.84 19.29
C GLN A 82 9.43 -2.75 18.38
N VAL A 83 10.74 -2.79 18.16
CA VAL A 83 11.43 -1.82 17.29
C VAL A 83 11.07 -2.06 15.82
N ASN A 84 10.78 -0.98 15.09
CA ASN A 84 10.38 -1.00 13.67
C ASN A 84 9.25 -1.99 13.40
N ALA A 85 8.23 -1.99 14.26
CA ALA A 85 7.07 -2.85 14.16
C ALA A 85 6.31 -2.62 12.85
N TYR A 86 6.21 -1.35 12.45
CA TYR A 86 5.60 -0.88 11.21
C TYR A 86 6.44 0.22 10.59
N GLY A 87 6.18 0.50 9.31
CA GLY A 87 6.87 1.58 8.62
C GLY A 87 6.61 1.58 7.13
N GLY A 88 7.07 2.64 6.46
CA GLY A 88 6.93 2.80 5.03
C GLY A 88 7.21 4.23 4.59
N THR A 89 6.37 4.77 3.72
CA THR A 89 6.53 6.12 3.19
C THR A 89 5.44 7.04 3.71
N TYR A 90 5.74 8.33 3.80
CA TYR A 90 4.77 9.34 4.16
C TYR A 90 4.81 10.53 3.23
N THR A 91 3.68 11.21 3.12
CA THR A 91 3.54 12.46 2.39
C THR A 91 2.81 13.48 3.26
N VAL A 92 3.14 14.75 3.08
CA VAL A 92 2.52 15.86 3.81
C VAL A 92 1.69 16.72 2.85
N ASN A 93 0.46 17.06 3.24
CA ASN A 93 -0.40 18.00 2.53
C ASN A 93 -1.06 18.95 3.54
N GLY A 94 -0.52 20.17 3.65
CA GLY A 94 -0.89 21.09 4.73
C GLY A 94 -0.61 20.43 6.09
N ASP A 95 -1.64 20.38 6.94
CA ASP A 95 -1.53 19.77 8.27
C ASP A 95 -1.77 18.25 8.25
N GLN A 96 -2.05 17.64 7.09
CA GLN A 96 -2.27 16.20 6.99
C GLN A 96 -0.99 15.46 6.64
N VAL A 97 -0.72 14.38 7.38
CA VAL A 97 0.36 13.43 7.12
C VAL A 97 -0.28 12.10 6.74
N LEU A 98 -0.10 11.67 5.50
CA LEU A 98 -0.53 10.34 5.05
C LEU A 98 0.62 9.36 5.22
N LEU A 99 0.47 8.40 6.12
CA LEU A 99 1.37 7.29 6.39
C LEU A 99 0.95 6.10 5.53
N ARG A 100 1.83 5.58 4.68
CA ARG A 100 1.62 4.37 3.88
C ARG A 100 2.56 3.28 4.40
N ASP A 101 2.00 2.20 4.90
CA ASP A 101 2.76 1.05 5.39
C ASP A 101 3.25 0.19 4.22
N ARG A 102 4.42 -0.43 4.39
CA ARG A 102 5.03 -1.34 3.41
C ARG A 102 4.13 -2.52 3.01
N ARG A 103 3.14 -2.89 3.83
CA ARG A 103 2.18 -3.98 3.61
C ARG A 103 0.87 -3.52 2.95
N GLY A 104 0.76 -2.24 2.58
CA GLY A 104 -0.35 -1.71 1.80
C GLY A 104 -1.47 -1.05 2.60
N SER A 105 -1.37 -1.03 3.93
CA SER A 105 -2.25 -0.22 4.79
C SER A 105 -1.87 1.26 4.72
N SER A 106 -2.81 2.15 5.05
CA SER A 106 -2.52 3.58 5.16
C SER A 106 -3.32 4.21 6.28
N GLU A 107 -2.75 5.24 6.89
CA GLU A 107 -3.36 6.00 7.97
C GLU A 107 -3.09 7.50 7.76
N THR A 108 -4.07 8.33 8.11
CA THR A 108 -3.92 9.78 8.03
C THR A 108 -3.79 10.33 9.44
N ALA A 109 -2.69 11.03 9.69
CA ALA A 109 -2.46 11.81 10.89
C ALA A 109 -2.64 13.31 10.61
N THR A 110 -2.92 14.09 11.65
CA THR A 110 -2.97 15.55 11.59
C THR A 110 -1.88 16.15 12.47
N LEU A 111 -1.11 17.10 11.93
CA LEU A 111 -0.14 17.90 12.66
C LEU A 111 -0.85 19.06 13.35
N GLN A 112 -0.59 19.24 14.65
CA GLN A 112 -1.07 20.37 15.43
C GLN A 112 0.03 20.83 16.39
N GLY A 113 0.80 21.85 16.00
CA GLY A 113 1.97 22.28 16.76
C GLY A 113 3.00 21.15 16.87
N ASP A 114 3.30 20.73 18.10
CA ASP A 114 4.20 19.62 18.40
C ASP A 114 3.51 18.25 18.45
N GLU A 115 2.22 18.17 18.12
CA GLU A 115 1.46 16.92 18.16
C GLU A 115 1.25 16.31 16.78
N LEU A 116 1.43 14.99 16.70
CA LEU A 116 0.99 14.15 15.60
C LEU A 116 -0.23 13.34 16.07
N ARG A 117 -1.42 13.72 15.59
CA ARG A 117 -2.69 13.11 15.96
C ARG A 117 -3.08 12.04 14.96
N LEU A 118 -3.04 10.78 15.37
CA LEU A 118 -3.64 9.66 14.66
C LEU A 118 -5.08 9.45 15.18
N PRO A 119 -5.94 8.71 14.45
CA PRO A 119 -7.34 8.49 14.84
C PRO A 119 -7.54 7.94 16.27
N SER A 120 -6.59 7.15 16.76
CA SER A 120 -6.69 6.47 18.07
C SER A 120 -5.67 6.96 19.11
N ILE A 121 -4.71 7.80 18.71
CA ILE A 121 -3.63 8.22 19.60
C ILE A 121 -3.10 9.60 19.23
N THR A 122 -2.69 10.36 20.23
CA THR A 122 -1.90 11.57 20.05
C THR A 122 -0.47 11.30 20.50
N LEU A 123 0.48 11.65 19.65
CA LEU A 123 1.92 11.56 19.89
C LEU A 123 2.50 12.97 19.99
N THR A 124 3.41 13.20 20.92
CA THR A 124 4.07 14.50 21.08
C THR A 124 5.49 14.42 20.58
N ARG A 125 5.93 15.44 19.84
CA ARG A 125 7.31 15.61 19.39
C ARG A 125 8.27 15.60 20.59
N ARG A 126 9.41 14.94 20.43
CA ARG A 126 10.51 14.90 21.39
C ARG A 126 11.75 15.61 20.86
#